data_AF-A0A8S2Y873-F1
#
_entry.id   AF-A0A8S2Y873-F1
#
_cell.length_a   1.000
_cell.length_b   1.000
_cell.length_c   1.000
_cell.angle_alpha   90.00
_cell.angle_beta   90.00
_cell.angle_gamma   90.00
#
_symmetry.space_group_name_H-M   'P 1'
#
loop_
_entity.id
_entity.type
_entity.pdbx_description
1 polymer ?
#
loop_
_entity_poly.entity_id
_entity_poly.type
_entity_poly.pdbx_seq_one_letter_code
_entity_poly.pdbx_strand_id
1 'polypeptide(L)' 'MAEIEKLGAKYRVALRIAKDPRFERLPCSHKGSYADDCIVQRVTQHKCYIVATCDRELKQRIRKIPGVPIMYLHGHRYTI' A
#
# COMPACT_ATOMS: atom_id res chain seq x y z
N MET A 1 7.64 4.92 0.73
CA MET A 1 8.63 4.37 1.70
C MET A 1 8.74 5.19 2.99
N ALA A 2 8.43 6.47 2.98
CA ALA A 2 8.65 7.34 4.14
C ALA A 2 7.95 6.89 5.44
N GLU A 3 6.74 6.31 5.40
CA GLU A 3 6.06 5.86 6.64
C GLU A 3 6.80 4.74 7.36
N ILE A 4 7.18 3.67 6.65
CA ILE A 4 7.87 2.53 7.27
C ILE A 4 9.24 2.92 7.84
N GLU A 5 9.90 3.92 7.26
CA GLU A 5 11.15 4.48 7.78
C GLU A 5 10.93 5.27 9.08
N LYS A 6 9.81 5.99 9.20
CA LYS A 6 9.43 6.74 10.42
C LYS A 6 9.06 5.85 11.60
N LEU A 7 8.59 4.63 11.36
CA LEU A 7 8.25 3.67 12.43
C LEU A 7 9.48 3.17 13.21
N GLY A 8 10.69 3.46 12.74
CA GLY A 8 11.93 3.24 13.48
C GLY A 8 12.37 1.78 13.55
N ALA A 9 13.22 1.48 14.54
CA ALA A 9 13.99 0.23 14.60
C ALA A 9 13.13 -1.04 14.69
N LYS A 10 11.93 -0.96 15.28
CA LYS A 10 11.00 -2.09 15.43
C LYS A 10 10.61 -2.72 14.08
N TYR A 11 10.60 -1.94 13.01
CA TYR A 11 10.20 -2.37 11.67
C TYR A 11 11.38 -2.54 10.70
N ARG A 12 12.62 -2.62 11.22
CA ARG A 12 13.85 -2.72 10.40
C ARG A 12 13.85 -3.93 9.45
N VAL A 13 13.31 -5.08 9.88
CA VAL A 13 13.20 -6.27 9.03
C VAL A 13 12.24 -6.01 7.87
N ALA A 14 11.05 -5.46 8.16
CA ALA A 14 10.07 -5.10 7.14
C ALA A 14 10.63 -4.05 6.16
N LEU A 15 11.39 -3.07 6.66
CA LEU A 15 12.07 -2.08 5.82
C LEU A 15 13.10 -2.71 4.88
N ARG A 16 13.89 -3.69 5.36
CA ARG A 16 14.86 -4.40 4.52
C ARG A 16 14.17 -5.19 3.42
N ILE A 17 13.08 -5.88 3.74
CA ILE A 17 12.27 -6.61 2.75
C ILE A 17 11.69 -5.64 1.72
N ALA A 18 11.11 -4.51 2.16
CA ALA A 18 10.57 -3.50 1.25
C ALA A 18 11.63 -2.84 0.35
N LYS A 19 12.92 -2.90 0.74
CA LYS A 19 14.06 -2.40 -0.06
C LYS A 19 14.64 -3.43 -1.04
N ASP A 20 14.05 -4.62 -1.13
CA ASP A 20 14.46 -5.64 -2.10
C ASP A 20 14.39 -5.11 -3.55
N PRO A 21 15.43 -5.35 -4.39
CA PRO A 21 15.49 -4.85 -5.76
C PRO A 21 14.42 -5.43 -6.69
N ARG A 22 13.75 -6.52 -6.29
CA ARG A 22 12.64 -7.12 -7.07
C ARG A 22 11.37 -6.26 -7.04
N PHE A 23 11.27 -5.31 -6.12
CA PHE A 23 10.11 -4.42 -6.03
C PHE A 23 10.30 -3.17 -6.89
N GLU A 24 9.31 -2.90 -7.75
CA GLU A 24 9.23 -1.63 -8.46
C GLU A 24 8.82 -0.51 -7.48
N ARG A 25 9.60 0.58 -7.49
CA ARG A 25 9.33 1.76 -6.64
C ARG A 25 8.72 2.87 -7.46
N LEU A 26 7.44 3.11 -7.24
CA LEU A 26 6.73 4.19 -7.90
C LEU A 26 7.08 5.54 -7.27
N PRO A 27 7.49 6.56 -8.06
CA PRO A 27 7.67 7.90 -7.55
C PRO A 27 6.31 8.55 -7.23
N CYS A 28 6.27 9.35 -6.17
CA CYS A 28 5.13 10.20 -5.84
C CYS A 28 5.58 11.67 -5.76
N SER A 29 4.76 12.58 -6.29
CA SER A 29 5.06 14.01 -6.40
C SER A 29 4.24 14.89 -5.45
N HIS A 30 3.44 14.28 -4.57
CA HIS A 30 2.63 15.01 -3.60
C HIS A 30 3.45 15.40 -2.37
N LYS A 31 3.03 16.48 -1.71
CA LYS A 31 3.58 16.87 -0.41
C LYS A 31 3.10 15.91 0.67
N GLY A 32 3.95 15.64 1.67
CA GLY A 32 3.63 14.75 2.78
C GLY A 32 3.87 13.28 2.48
N SER A 33 3.68 12.44 3.50
CA SER A 33 4.03 11.01 3.42
C SER A 33 2.87 10.08 3.75
N TYR A 34 1.62 10.57 3.75
CA TYR A 34 0.48 9.76 4.14
C TYR A 34 0.12 8.77 3.02
N ALA A 35 0.31 7.47 3.27
CA ALA A 35 0.26 6.45 2.24
C ALA A 35 -1.16 6.19 1.74
N ASP A 36 -2.16 6.26 2.62
CA ASP A 36 -3.57 5.97 2.27
C ASP A 36 -4.07 6.90 1.17
N ASP A 37 -3.83 8.21 1.31
CA ASP A 37 -4.23 9.21 0.31
C ASP A 37 -3.46 9.03 -1.00
N CYS A 38 -2.15 8.74 -0.92
CA CYS A 38 -1.33 8.45 -2.10
C CYS A 38 -1.89 7.25 -2.88
N ILE A 39 -2.21 6.15 -2.18
CA ILE A 39 -2.72 4.93 -2.79
C ILE A 39 -4.09 5.20 -3.42
N VAL A 40 -5.00 5.81 -2.66
CA VAL A 40 -6.37 6.12 -3.13
C VAL A 40 -6.33 7.02 -4.36
N GLN A 41 -5.53 8.09 -4.35
CA GLN A 41 -5.41 8.98 -5.50
C GLN A 41 -4.85 8.25 -6.73
N ARG A 42 -3.82 7.42 -6.55
CA ARG A 42 -3.19 6.67 -7.64
C ARG A 42 -4.15 5.67 -8.28
N VAL A 43 -4.85 4.85 -7.48
CA VAL A 43 -5.76 3.83 -8.02
C VAL A 43 -7.07 4.43 -8.55
N THR A 44 -7.42 5.65 -8.12
CA THR A 44 -8.50 6.42 -8.73
C THR A 44 -8.13 6.89 -10.13
N GLN A 45 -6.91 7.39 -10.33
CA GLN A 45 -6.41 7.85 -11.63
C GLN A 45 -6.10 6.69 -12.58
N HIS A 46 -5.51 5.62 -12.06
CA HIS A 46 -5.06 4.47 -12.82
C HIS A 46 -5.62 3.18 -12.22
N LYS A 47 -6.63 2.60 -12.85
CA LYS A 47 -7.31 1.38 -12.39
C LYS A 47 -6.60 0.09 -12.76
N CYS A 48 -5.27 0.12 -12.86
CA CYS A 48 -4.42 -1.00 -13.26
C CYS A 48 -3.66 -1.64 -12.09
N TYR A 49 -4.12 -1.42 -10.85
CA TYR A 49 -3.48 -1.91 -9.64
C TYR A 49 -4.41 -2.80 -8.81
N ILE A 50 -3.81 -3.77 -8.13
CA ILE A 50 -4.42 -4.48 -6.99
C ILE A 50 -3.84 -3.84 -5.72
N VAL A 51 -4.69 -3.48 -4.76
CA VAL A 51 -4.21 -2.90 -3.50
C VAL A 51 -4.09 -3.97 -2.42
N ALA A 52 -2.88 -4.18 -1.91
CA ALA A 52 -2.64 -5.07 -0.79
C ALA A 52 -2.74 -4.30 0.54
N THR A 53 -3.77 -4.55 1.35
CA THR A 53 -3.92 -3.92 2.67
C THR A 53 -4.73 -4.78 3.64
N CYS A 54 -4.38 -4.73 4.93
CA CYS A 54 -5.19 -5.26 6.01
C CYS A 54 -5.96 -4.18 6.78
N ASP A 55 -5.75 -2.90 6.46
CA ASP A 55 -6.38 -1.78 7.14
C ASP A 55 -7.88 -1.67 6.81
N ARG A 56 -8.73 -1.51 7.82
CA ARG A 56 -10.19 -1.49 7.64
C ARG A 56 -10.67 -0.23 6.95
N GLU A 57 -10.11 0.93 7.29
CA GLU A 57 -10.51 2.22 6.75
C GLU A 57 -10.08 2.35 5.29
N LEU A 58 -8.83 1.99 4.97
CA LEU A 58 -8.33 1.99 3.60
C LEU A 58 -9.13 1.02 2.71
N LYS A 59 -9.50 -0.16 3.23
CA LYS A 59 -10.40 -1.08 2.51
C LYS A 59 -11.76 -0.45 2.20
N GLN A 60 -12.36 0.25 3.16
CA GLN A 60 -13.64 0.94 2.94
C GLN A 60 -13.52 2.03 1.88
N ARG A 61 -12.41 2.77 1.85
CA ARG A 61 -12.12 3.79 0.83
C ARG A 61 -11.96 3.17 -0.55
N ILE A 62 -11.18 2.09 -0.68
CA ILE A 62 -10.91 1.45 -1.98
C ILE A 62 -12.14 0.74 -2.54
N ARG A 63 -13.00 0.13 -1.70
CA ARG A 63 -14.27 -0.50 -2.15
C ARG A 63 -15.21 0.47 -2.87
N LYS A 64 -15.08 1.78 -2.63
CA LYS A 64 -15.86 2.80 -3.35
C LYS A 64 -15.36 3.04 -4.78
N ILE A 65 -14.16 2.58 -5.13
CA ILE A 65 -13.54 2.76 -6.44
C ILE A 65 -13.77 1.48 -7.27
N PRO A 66 -14.61 1.51 -8.32
CA PRO A 66 -14.91 0.32 -9.10
C PRO A 66 -13.70 -0.07 -9.98
N GLY A 67 -13.43 -1.37 -10.03
CA GLY A 67 -12.35 -1.96 -10.85
C GLY A 67 -11.01 -2.13 -10.13
N VAL A 68 -10.95 -1.92 -8.82
CA VAL A 68 -9.71 -2.06 -8.02
C VAL A 68 -9.87 -3.21 -7.00
N PRO A 69 -9.24 -4.38 -7.24
CA PRO A 69 -9.27 -5.49 -6.30
C PRO A 69 -8.46 -5.21 -5.02
N ILE A 70 -8.81 -5.88 -3.92
CA ILE A 70 -8.15 -5.72 -2.62
C ILE A 70 -7.57 -7.06 -2.16
N MET A 71 -6.26 -7.15 -2.09
CA MET A 71 -5.57 -8.31 -1.52
C MET A 71 -5.33 -8.12 0.00
N TYR A 72 -5.57 -9.15 0.81
CA TYR A 72 -5.33 -9.12 2.25
C TYR A 72 -4.90 -10.48 2.80
N LEU A 73 -4.34 -10.50 4.02
CA LEU A 73 -3.93 -11.72 4.69
C LEU A 73 -5.09 -12.33 5.49
N HIS A 74 -5.36 -13.61 5.28
CA HIS A 74 -6.31 -14.39 6.07
C HIS A 74 -5.88 -15.86 6.12
N GLY A 75 -5.88 -16.48 7.31
CA GLY A 75 -5.54 -17.91 7.47
C GLY A 75 -4.17 -18.30 6.90
N HIS A 76 -3.13 -17.49 7.14
CA HIS A 76 -1.77 -17.67 6.60
C HIS A 76 -1.68 -17.68 5.06
N ARG A 77 -2.69 -17.14 4.36
CA ARG A 77 -2.74 -17.05 2.90
C ARG A 77 -3.09 -15.64 2.45
N TYR A 78 -2.76 -15.31 1.20
CA TYR A 78 -3.28 -14.12 0.54
C TYR A 78 -4.69 -14.42 0.00
N THR A 79 -5.63 -13.53 0.27
CA THR A 79 -7.01 -13.56 -0.22
C THR A 79 -7.26 -12.28 -1.01
N ILE A 80 -8.04 -12.36 -2.09
CA ILE A 80 -8.40 -11.24 -2.97
C ILE A 80 -9.91 -11.08 -3.07
#